data_AF-A0A7S1PBY7-F1
#
_entry.id   AF-A0A7S1PBY7-F1
#
_cell.length_a   1.000
_cell.length_b   1.000
_cell.length_c   1.000
_cell.angle_alpha   90.00
_cell.angle_beta   90.00
_cell.angle_gamma   90.00
#
_symmetry.space_group_name_H-M   'P 1'
#
loop_
_entity.id
_entity.type
_entity.pdbx_description
1 polymer ?
#
loop_
_entity_poly.entity_id
_entity_poly.type
_entity_poly.pdbx_seq_one_letter_code
_entity_poly.pdbx_strand_id
1 'polypeptide(L)'
;YDLRPSLQLPADDANQTQTQTAAADQADPQTHTPHPLASPLNFQLHCEDRVPFRLTRNVQALMGPHGLLGLFPAVLFSMGECLFAADTYVVFKSYLALILRDDYWIYCLHHRSQQLTTLVDQLYTTHMQRKHSTATGATHGLDKEVTSQAEREAHAQAIQHMTVPAPRGLAERVMRIVDDIYSQVRLTVTGSNPNTIAGGVDDDACIDQRVMDLIRRASTHANLMQQPPKWHPWL
;
A
#
# COMPACT_ATOMS: atom_id res chain seq x y z
N TYR A 1 -14.34 -22.06 57.28
CA TYR A 1 -13.87 -23.30 56.66
C TYR A 1 -13.19 -22.93 55.37
N ASP A 2 -11.87 -22.86 55.47
CA ASP A 2 -10.93 -22.27 54.56
C ASP A 2 -10.11 -23.43 53.97
N LEU A 3 -10.11 -23.62 52.66
CA LEU A 3 -9.23 -24.57 51.97
C LEU A 3 -8.91 -24.06 50.56
N ARG A 4 -7.84 -23.28 50.46
CA ARG A 4 -6.97 -23.20 49.27
C ARG A 4 -6.21 -24.53 49.12
N PRO A 5 -5.68 -24.79 47.91
CA PRO A 5 -4.36 -25.38 47.80
C PRO A 5 -3.41 -24.48 47.00
N SER A 6 -2.32 -24.08 47.66
CA SER A 6 -1.04 -23.73 47.04
C SER A 6 -0.17 -24.99 47.03
N LEU A 7 0.61 -25.23 45.96
CA LEU A 7 1.92 -25.94 45.98
C LEU A 7 2.51 -25.88 44.56
N GLN A 8 3.48 -25.01 44.24
CA GLN A 8 4.94 -25.07 44.48
C GLN A 8 5.70 -26.01 43.51
N LEU A 9 6.41 -25.41 42.55
CA LEU A 9 7.62 -25.93 41.89
C LEU A 9 8.82 -25.83 42.86
N PRO A 10 9.87 -26.68 42.75
CA PRO A 10 11.11 -26.18 42.12
C PRO A 10 12.05 -27.23 41.46
N ALA A 11 13.03 -26.68 40.71
CA ALA A 11 14.43 -27.08 40.46
C ALA A 11 14.70 -28.40 39.70
N ASP A 12 15.21 -28.33 38.48
CA ASP A 12 16.64 -28.25 38.08
C ASP A 12 17.40 -29.56 38.29
N ASP A 13 17.77 -30.21 37.19
CA ASP A 13 19.06 -30.89 37.11
C ASP A 13 19.63 -30.83 35.69
N ALA A 14 20.91 -30.50 35.67
CA ALA A 14 21.72 -30.16 34.52
C ALA A 14 22.29 -31.39 33.81
N ASN A 15 22.98 -31.09 32.70
CA ASN A 15 24.15 -31.78 32.17
C ASN A 15 23.90 -32.76 31.01
N GLN A 16 24.21 -32.33 29.78
CA GLN A 16 25.42 -32.82 29.10
C GLN A 16 25.79 -32.01 27.85
N THR A 17 27.11 -31.87 27.73
CA THR A 17 27.95 -31.03 26.89
C THR A 17 28.26 -31.67 25.52
N GLN A 18 28.75 -30.83 24.59
CA GLN A 18 29.70 -31.07 23.47
C GLN A 18 29.12 -30.96 22.05
N THR A 19 29.76 -30.38 21.01
CA THR A 19 31.02 -29.63 20.82
C THR A 19 31.02 -29.09 19.37
N GLN A 20 31.55 -27.86 19.19
CA GLN A 20 32.18 -27.24 17.99
C GLN A 20 31.61 -27.44 16.57
N THR A 21 31.45 -26.35 15.82
CA THR A 21 32.49 -25.86 14.87
C THR A 21 32.21 -24.43 14.41
N ALA A 22 33.27 -23.64 14.24
CA ALA A 22 33.27 -22.28 13.73
C ALA A 22 33.61 -22.26 12.22
N ALA A 23 32.88 -21.47 11.45
CA ALA A 23 33.28 -20.81 10.20
C ALA A 23 32.14 -19.81 9.87
N ALA A 24 32.33 -18.50 10.00
CA ALA A 24 32.97 -17.63 9.01
C ALA A 24 32.34 -17.78 7.62
N ASP A 25 31.28 -17.02 7.36
CA ASP A 25 30.92 -16.53 6.01
C ASP A 25 30.08 -15.26 6.17
N GLN A 26 30.76 -14.11 6.03
CA GLN A 26 30.60 -13.19 4.89
C GLN A 26 29.25 -12.47 4.88
N ALA A 27 29.35 -11.20 5.27
CA ALA A 27 28.35 -10.18 5.08
C ALA A 27 27.91 -10.12 3.61
N ASP A 28 26.61 -10.33 3.41
CA ASP A 28 25.92 -10.16 2.14
C ASP A 28 25.74 -8.65 1.92
N PRO A 29 26.41 -8.01 0.94
CA PRO A 29 26.13 -6.63 0.61
C PRO A 29 24.75 -6.58 -0.04
N GLN A 30 23.79 -5.96 0.66
CA GLN A 30 22.49 -5.60 0.10
C GLN A 30 22.70 -4.93 -1.24
N THR A 31 22.49 -5.72 -2.28
CA THR A 31 22.49 -5.25 -3.66
C THR A 31 21.15 -4.55 -3.82
N HIS A 32 21.12 -3.25 -3.52
CA HIS A 32 20.04 -2.37 -3.92
C HIS A 32 19.98 -2.38 -5.45
N THR A 33 19.26 -3.36 -5.99
CA THR A 33 18.78 -3.31 -7.36
C THR A 33 17.85 -2.10 -7.43
N PRO A 34 18.10 -1.12 -8.32
CA PRO A 34 17.18 -0.02 -8.52
C PRO A 34 15.85 -0.62 -8.98
N HIS A 35 14.82 -0.45 -8.15
CA HIS A 35 13.46 -0.83 -8.47
C HIS A 35 13.14 -0.27 -9.87
N PRO A 36 12.70 -1.09 -10.84
CA PRO A 36 12.33 -0.58 -12.15
C PRO A 36 11.25 0.47 -11.94
N LEU A 37 11.50 1.69 -12.43
CA LEU A 37 10.58 2.83 -12.42
C LEU A 37 9.19 2.31 -12.80
N ALA A 38 8.32 2.18 -11.79
CA ALA A 38 6.95 1.76 -11.99
C ALA A 38 6.37 2.66 -13.08
N SER A 39 5.71 2.09 -14.08
CA SER A 39 5.06 2.92 -15.07
C SER A 39 4.05 3.82 -14.34
N PRO A 40 3.98 5.14 -14.66
CA PRO A 40 2.98 6.05 -14.08
C PRO A 40 1.53 5.61 -14.35
N LEU A 41 1.38 4.54 -15.14
CA LEU A 41 0.13 3.90 -15.45
C LEU A 41 -0.33 2.86 -14.43
N ASN A 42 0.41 2.58 -13.35
CA ASN A 42 0.05 1.56 -12.36
C ASN A 42 -0.42 2.17 -11.02
N PHE A 43 -1.25 3.22 -11.07
CA PHE A 43 -1.96 3.62 -9.86
C PHE A 43 -3.00 2.56 -9.53
N GLN A 44 -2.79 1.87 -8.42
CA GLN A 44 -3.74 0.92 -7.88
C GLN A 44 -3.86 1.19 -6.38
N LEU A 45 -5.10 1.28 -5.90
CA LEU A 45 -5.38 1.39 -4.46
C LEU A 45 -5.25 0.00 -3.86
N HIS A 46 -4.00 -0.41 -3.62
CA HIS A 46 -3.70 -1.68 -3.00
C HIS A 46 -3.57 -1.49 -1.49
N CYS A 47 -4.43 -2.16 -0.72
CA CYS A 47 -4.23 -2.30 0.72
C CYS A 47 -3.32 -3.51 0.94
N GLU A 48 -2.10 -3.28 1.40
CA GLU A 48 -1.14 -4.37 1.71
C GLU A 48 -1.45 -5.08 3.04
N ASP A 49 -2.38 -4.54 3.82
CA ASP A 49 -2.72 -5.08 5.13
C ASP A 49 -3.40 -6.44 5.00
N ARG A 50 -2.92 -7.42 5.78
CA ARG A 50 -3.52 -8.76 5.89
C ARG A 50 -4.88 -8.79 6.59
N VAL A 51 -5.27 -7.69 7.23
CA VAL A 51 -6.56 -7.54 7.92
C VAL A 51 -7.43 -6.54 7.16
N PRO A 52 -8.75 -6.77 7.05
CA PRO A 52 -9.65 -5.87 6.32
C PRO A 52 -9.86 -4.52 7.03
N PHE A 53 -9.70 -4.49 8.35
CA PHE A 53 -9.70 -3.29 9.18
C PHE A 53 -9.05 -3.58 10.53
N ARG A 54 -8.75 -2.52 11.30
CA ARG A 54 -8.13 -2.65 12.61
C ARG A 54 -9.14 -3.05 13.68
N LEU A 55 -9.08 -4.31 14.12
CA LEU A 55 -9.87 -4.84 15.23
C LEU A 55 -9.00 -5.66 16.19
N THR A 56 -8.18 -4.95 16.97
CA THR A 56 -7.25 -5.55 17.92
C THR A 56 -7.95 -6.01 19.19
N ARG A 57 -7.20 -6.72 20.06
CA ARG A 57 -7.73 -7.28 21.30
C ARG A 57 -8.25 -6.19 22.25
N ASN A 58 -7.59 -5.04 22.36
CA ASN A 58 -8.06 -3.96 23.23
C ASN A 58 -9.30 -3.28 22.67
N VAL A 59 -9.41 -3.11 21.35
CA VAL A 59 -10.64 -2.57 20.72
C VAL A 59 -11.80 -3.53 20.94
N GLN A 60 -11.59 -4.84 20.79
CA GLN A 60 -12.59 -5.86 21.08
C GLN A 60 -12.99 -5.86 22.57
N ALA A 61 -12.01 -5.75 23.48
CA ALA A 61 -12.25 -5.70 24.92
C ALA A 61 -13.04 -4.44 25.33
N LEU A 62 -12.75 -3.29 24.69
CA LEU A 62 -13.47 -2.04 24.90
C LEU A 62 -14.94 -2.14 24.47
N MET A 63 -15.23 -2.79 23.33
CA MET A 63 -16.60 -3.01 22.85
C MET A 63 -17.36 -4.02 23.72
N GLY A 64 -16.65 -4.99 24.30
CA GLY A 64 -17.24 -6.11 25.03
C GLY A 64 -17.99 -7.10 24.12
N PRO A 65 -18.46 -8.22 24.67
CA PRO A 65 -19.08 -9.29 23.88
C PRO A 65 -20.37 -8.84 23.17
N HIS A 66 -21.20 -8.01 23.83
CA HIS A 66 -22.45 -7.49 23.26
C HIS A 66 -22.19 -6.47 22.14
N GLY A 67 -21.17 -5.63 22.29
CA GLY A 67 -20.77 -4.69 21.24
C GLY A 67 -20.26 -5.44 20.02
N LEU A 68 -19.39 -6.45 20.22
CA LEU A 68 -18.75 -7.19 19.15
C LEU A 68 -19.69 -8.12 18.37
N LEU A 69 -20.68 -8.72 19.03
CA LEU A 69 -21.61 -9.69 18.41
C LEU A 69 -22.96 -9.07 18.01
N GLY A 70 -23.31 -7.90 18.56
CA GLY A 70 -24.59 -7.24 18.30
C GLY A 70 -24.41 -5.93 17.57
N LEU A 71 -24.03 -4.89 18.31
CA LEU A 71 -24.05 -3.51 17.80
C LEU A 71 -23.09 -3.30 16.62
N PHE A 72 -21.85 -3.76 16.73
CA PHE A 72 -20.82 -3.52 15.74
C PHE A 72 -21.12 -4.18 14.37
N PRO A 73 -21.47 -5.48 14.30
CA PRO A 73 -21.91 -6.10 13.05
C PRO A 73 -23.15 -5.41 12.46
N ALA A 74 -24.15 -5.08 13.29
CA ALA A 74 -25.38 -4.44 12.82
C ALA A 74 -25.13 -3.05 12.21
N VAL A 75 -24.23 -2.26 12.81
CA VAL A 75 -23.84 -0.94 12.29
C VAL A 75 -23.03 -1.09 10.99
N LEU A 76 -22.07 -2.01 10.94
CA LEU A 76 -21.29 -2.29 9.72
C LEU A 76 -22.20 -2.70 8.56
N PHE A 77 -23.16 -3.58 8.85
CA PHE A 77 -24.15 -4.01 7.86
C PHE A 77 -25.01 -2.84 7.38
N SER A 78 -25.62 -2.11 8.31
CA SER A 78 -26.50 -0.97 7.99
C SER A 78 -25.76 0.11 7.19
N MET A 79 -24.49 0.36 7.52
CA MET A 79 -23.63 1.28 6.76
C MET A 79 -23.40 0.78 5.34
N GLY A 80 -23.12 -0.51 5.17
CA GLY A 80 -23.01 -1.13 3.86
C GLY A 80 -24.27 -0.93 3.02
N GLU A 81 -25.45 -1.28 3.54
CA GLU A 81 -26.72 -1.11 2.83
C GLU A 81 -27.00 0.36 2.47
N CYS A 82 -26.73 1.29 3.39
CA CYS A 82 -26.90 2.72 3.14
C CYS A 82 -26.04 3.22 1.98
N LEU A 83 -24.82 2.70 1.81
CA LEU A 83 -23.94 3.04 0.69
C LEU A 83 -24.48 2.51 -0.66
N PHE A 84 -25.27 1.44 -0.64
CA PHE A 84 -25.78 0.78 -1.84
C PHE A 84 -27.24 1.08 -2.17
N ALA A 85 -27.96 1.82 -1.33
CA ALA A 85 -29.28 2.33 -1.66
C ALA A 85 -29.26 3.10 -2.99
N ALA A 86 -30.28 2.90 -3.83
CA ALA A 86 -30.30 3.35 -5.23
C ALA A 86 -29.95 4.85 -5.41
N ASP A 87 -30.44 5.69 -4.49
CA ASP A 87 -30.19 7.14 -4.52
C ASP A 87 -28.82 7.52 -3.96
N THR A 88 -28.31 6.77 -2.98
CA THR A 88 -26.99 7.02 -2.36
C THR A 88 -25.84 6.57 -3.27
N TYR A 89 -26.05 5.58 -4.12
CA TYR A 89 -25.02 5.05 -5.02
C TYR A 89 -24.40 6.14 -5.92
N VAL A 90 -25.24 6.90 -6.61
CA VAL A 90 -24.78 7.93 -7.56
C VAL A 90 -23.97 9.00 -6.83
N VAL A 91 -24.42 9.36 -5.62
CA VAL A 91 -23.77 10.34 -4.75
C VAL A 91 -22.43 9.81 -4.26
N PHE A 92 -22.37 8.58 -3.74
CA PHE A 92 -21.13 7.93 -3.30
C PHE A 92 -20.11 7.82 -4.44
N LYS A 93 -20.57 7.38 -5.63
CA LYS A 93 -19.74 7.27 -6.83
C LYS A 93 -19.12 8.62 -7.22
N SER A 94 -19.91 9.69 -7.16
CA SER A 94 -19.47 11.04 -7.49
C SER A 94 -18.44 11.57 -6.50
N TYR A 95 -18.67 11.38 -5.19
CA TYR A 95 -17.70 11.78 -4.16
C TYR A 95 -16.40 10.98 -4.26
N LEU A 96 -16.48 9.67 -4.44
CA LEU A 96 -15.32 8.80 -4.57
C LEU A 96 -14.50 9.19 -5.82
N ALA A 97 -15.16 9.49 -6.95
CA ALA A 97 -14.49 9.96 -8.15
C ALA A 97 -13.75 11.29 -7.94
N LEU A 98 -14.32 12.23 -7.18
CA LEU A 98 -13.66 13.50 -6.89
C LEU A 98 -12.41 13.31 -6.03
N ILE A 99 -12.51 12.52 -4.95
CA ILE A 99 -11.38 12.23 -4.06
C ILE A 99 -10.27 11.54 -4.85
N LEU A 100 -10.61 10.48 -5.58
CA LEU A 100 -9.62 9.70 -6.34
C LEU A 100 -9.02 10.46 -7.51
N ARG A 101 -9.75 11.40 -8.12
CA ARG A 101 -9.20 12.29 -9.15
C ARG A 101 -8.06 13.12 -8.57
N ASP A 102 -8.26 13.69 -7.39
CA ASP A 102 -7.28 14.58 -6.77
C ASP A 102 -6.06 13.77 -6.28
N ASP A 103 -6.27 12.61 -5.67
CA ASP A 103 -5.19 11.70 -5.26
C ASP A 103 -4.39 11.16 -6.44
N TYR A 104 -5.06 10.76 -7.52
CA TYR A 104 -4.41 10.30 -8.73
C TYR A 104 -3.61 11.43 -9.39
N TRP A 105 -4.12 12.67 -9.37
CA TRP A 105 -3.40 13.84 -9.87
C TRP A 105 -2.13 14.09 -9.06
N ILE A 106 -2.23 14.09 -7.72
CA ILE A 106 -1.08 14.26 -6.82
C ILE A 106 -0.06 13.14 -7.04
N TYR A 107 -0.51 11.90 -7.17
CA TYR A 107 0.34 10.76 -7.50
C TYR A 107 1.10 10.97 -8.82
N CYS A 108 0.39 11.38 -9.88
CA CYS A 108 1.01 11.66 -11.18
C CYS A 108 2.06 12.78 -11.10
N LEU A 109 1.75 13.84 -10.34
CA LEU A 109 2.68 14.95 -10.14
C LEU A 109 3.93 14.50 -9.37
N HIS A 110 3.75 13.72 -8.30
CA HIS A 110 4.83 13.20 -7.49
C HIS A 110 5.75 12.26 -8.29
N HIS A 111 5.16 11.31 -9.02
CA HIS A 111 5.90 10.37 -9.85
C HIS A 111 6.73 11.07 -10.92
N ARG A 112 6.17 12.10 -11.57
CA ARG A 112 6.90 12.92 -12.55
C ARG A 112 8.03 13.72 -11.89
N SER A 113 7.79 14.29 -10.72
CA SER A 113 8.84 14.99 -9.96
C SER A 113 10.01 14.07 -9.67
N GLN A 114 9.75 12.84 -9.20
CA GLN A 114 10.79 11.85 -8.95
C GLN A 114 11.56 11.50 -10.23
N GLN A 115 10.87 11.29 -11.34
CA GLN A 115 11.51 11.04 -12.65
C GLN A 115 12.45 12.18 -13.05
N LEU A 116 12.00 13.43 -12.92
CA LEU A 116 12.83 14.59 -13.25
C LEU A 116 14.06 14.68 -12.33
N THR A 117 13.90 14.45 -11.02
CA THR A 117 15.04 14.39 -10.08
C THR A 117 16.04 13.33 -10.51
N THR A 118 15.60 12.12 -10.85
CA THR A 118 16.51 11.05 -11.29
C THR A 118 17.24 11.38 -12.59
N LEU A 119 16.59 12.05 -13.54
CA LEU A 119 17.23 12.47 -14.80
C LEU A 119 18.28 13.57 -14.56
N VAL A 120 17.98 14.53 -13.69
CA VAL A 120 18.94 15.59 -13.32
C VAL A 120 20.16 14.98 -12.62
N ASP A 121 19.96 14.03 -11.70
CA ASP A 121 21.05 13.35 -11.01
C ASP A 121 21.93 12.53 -11.99
N GLN A 122 21.31 11.86 -12.98
CA GLN A 122 22.03 11.15 -14.03
C GLN A 122 22.88 12.09 -14.88
N LEU A 123 22.31 13.21 -15.34
CA LEU A 123 23.03 14.21 -16.14
C LEU A 123 24.21 14.81 -15.37
N TYR A 124 24.00 15.13 -14.08
CA TYR A 124 25.07 15.63 -13.21
C TYR A 124 26.21 14.62 -13.07
N THR A 125 25.87 13.33 -12.86
CA THR A 125 26.85 12.25 -12.71
C THR A 125 27.66 12.04 -14.00
N THR A 126 27.02 12.05 -15.17
CA THR A 126 27.70 11.93 -16.47
C THR A 126 28.65 13.10 -16.72
N HIS A 127 28.24 14.32 -16.35
CA HIS A 127 29.09 15.50 -16.51
C HIS A 127 30.34 15.45 -15.59
N MET A 128 30.19 14.98 -14.35
CA MET A 128 31.33 14.77 -13.45
C MET A 128 32.29 13.68 -13.96
N GLN A 129 31.78 12.57 -14.51
CA GLN A 129 32.61 11.53 -15.13
C GLN A 129 33.39 12.07 -16.33
N ARG A 130 32.77 12.88 -17.19
CA ARG A 130 33.43 13.52 -18.35
C ARG A 130 34.63 14.38 -17.94
N LYS A 131 34.51 15.17 -16.87
CA LYS A 131 35.59 16.03 -16.36
C LYS A 131 36.80 15.24 -15.86
N HIS A 132 36.58 14.05 -15.30
CA HIS A 132 37.68 13.20 -14.84
C HIS A 132 38.40 12.49 -15.99
N SER A 133 37.70 12.15 -17.08
CA SER A 133 38.31 11.50 -18.27
C SER A 133 39.13 12.47 -19.14
N THR A 134 38.82 13.77 -19.18
CA THR A 134 39.57 14.76 -19.97
C THR A 134 40.84 15.28 -19.27
N ALA A 135 41.04 14.99 -17.99
CA ALA A 135 42.26 15.37 -17.27
C ALA A 135 43.52 14.57 -17.70
N THR A 136 43.37 13.51 -18.50
CA THR A 136 44.48 12.65 -18.97
C THR A 136 44.91 12.89 -20.42
N GLY A 137 44.29 13.83 -21.15
CA GLY A 137 44.63 14.13 -22.55
C GLY A 137 44.65 15.62 -22.84
N ALA A 138 45.83 16.25 -22.76
CA ALA A 138 46.04 17.61 -23.23
C ALA A 138 46.05 17.65 -24.78
N THR A 139 45.24 18.50 -25.41
CA THR A 139 45.66 19.50 -26.43
C THR A 139 44.47 20.23 -27.10
N HIS A 140 44.70 21.52 -27.31
CA HIS A 140 44.08 22.47 -28.24
C HIS A 140 42.61 22.93 -28.09
N GLY A 141 42.47 24.25 -27.89
CA GLY A 141 41.21 24.94 -27.75
C GLY A 141 40.61 25.37 -29.09
N LEU A 142 39.31 25.11 -29.23
CA LEU A 142 38.38 25.79 -30.14
C LEU A 142 36.90 25.68 -29.68
N ASP A 143 36.62 25.16 -28.47
CA ASP A 143 35.27 24.68 -28.09
C ASP A 143 34.43 25.63 -27.20
N LYS A 144 34.78 26.91 -27.06
CA LYS A 144 34.03 27.81 -26.16
C LYS A 144 32.64 28.22 -26.65
N GLU A 145 32.34 28.07 -27.95
CA GLU A 145 31.11 28.59 -28.55
C GLU A 145 29.99 27.54 -28.63
N VAL A 146 30.36 26.27 -28.86
CA VAL A 146 29.42 25.13 -28.96
C VAL A 146 28.72 24.83 -27.62
N THR A 147 29.40 25.09 -26.49
CA THR A 147 28.85 24.86 -25.14
C THR A 147 27.65 25.75 -24.82
N SER A 148 27.62 26.98 -25.34
CA SER A 148 26.56 27.95 -25.06
C SER A 148 25.22 27.61 -25.73
N GLN A 149 25.27 26.89 -26.86
CA GLN A 149 24.08 26.48 -27.60
C GLN A 149 23.47 25.20 -27.01
N ALA A 150 24.31 24.25 -26.60
CA ALA A 150 23.86 23.05 -25.89
C ALA A 150 23.21 23.38 -24.53
N GLU A 151 23.72 24.36 -23.78
CA GLU A 151 23.13 24.80 -22.51
C GLU A 151 21.77 25.49 -22.72
N ARG A 152 21.61 26.28 -23.80
CA ARG A 152 20.34 26.92 -24.14
C ARG A 152 19.29 25.91 -24.59
N GLU A 153 19.67 24.87 -25.32
CA GLU A 153 18.77 23.77 -25.71
C GLU A 153 18.35 22.94 -24.48
N ALA A 154 19.28 22.65 -23.56
CA ALA A 154 18.95 21.97 -22.31
C ALA A 154 17.98 22.80 -21.43
N HIS A 155 18.19 24.12 -21.36
CA HIS A 155 17.30 25.02 -20.61
C HIS A 155 15.91 25.16 -21.28
N ALA A 156 15.85 25.20 -22.61
CA ALA A 156 14.58 25.22 -23.34
C ALA A 156 13.81 23.90 -23.18
N GLN A 157 14.50 22.75 -23.17
CA GLN A 157 13.91 21.45 -22.87
C GLN A 157 13.39 21.38 -21.43
N ALA A 158 14.14 21.91 -20.46
CA ALA A 158 13.72 21.97 -19.06
C ALA A 158 12.42 22.79 -18.87
N ILE A 159 12.29 23.92 -19.58
CA ILE A 159 11.07 24.75 -19.56
C ILE A 159 9.88 24.01 -20.20
N GLN A 160 10.07 23.30 -21.32
CA GLN A 160 9.01 22.49 -21.94
C GLN A 160 8.54 21.34 -21.02
N HIS A 161 9.41 20.82 -20.16
CA HIS A 161 9.07 19.80 -19.19
C HIS A 161 8.34 20.33 -17.93
N MET A 162 8.23 21.65 -17.73
CA MET A 162 7.54 22.25 -16.57
C MET A 162 6.03 22.48 -16.76
N THR A 163 5.53 22.61 -17.99
CA THR A 163 4.08 22.59 -18.24
C THR A 163 3.57 21.15 -18.15
N VAL A 164 2.73 20.86 -17.16
CA VAL A 164 2.14 19.54 -16.94
C VAL A 164 0.83 19.44 -17.73
N PRO A 165 0.80 18.84 -18.93
CA PRO A 165 -0.45 18.49 -19.56
C PRO A 165 -1.19 17.49 -18.67
N ALA A 166 -2.52 17.62 -18.60
CA ALA A 166 -3.32 16.67 -17.86
C ALA A 166 -3.06 15.23 -18.38
N PRO A 167 -2.97 14.22 -17.49
CA PRO A 167 -2.81 12.85 -17.90
C PRO A 167 -3.96 12.47 -18.84
N ARG A 168 -3.65 12.00 -20.04
CA ARG A 168 -4.67 11.51 -20.98
C ARG A 168 -5.42 10.36 -20.33
N GLY A 169 -6.75 10.37 -20.42
CA GLY A 169 -7.60 9.32 -19.84
C GLY A 169 -7.70 9.33 -18.32
N LEU A 170 -7.36 10.44 -17.65
CA LEU A 170 -7.52 10.61 -16.19
C LEU A 170 -8.92 10.19 -15.72
N ALA A 171 -9.96 10.78 -16.31
CA ALA A 171 -11.35 10.52 -15.93
C ALA A 171 -11.73 9.05 -16.12
N GLU A 172 -11.38 8.45 -17.26
CA GLU A 172 -11.68 7.03 -17.55
C GLU A 172 -10.98 6.08 -16.57
N ARG A 173 -9.77 6.43 -16.13
CA ARG A 173 -9.05 5.61 -15.15
C ARG A 173 -9.61 5.77 -13.75
N VAL A 174 -9.89 6.99 -13.31
CA VAL A 174 -10.53 7.26 -12.02
C VAL A 174 -11.87 6.51 -11.95
N MET A 175 -12.68 6.59 -13.00
CA MET A 175 -13.97 5.90 -13.05
C MET A 175 -13.83 4.37 -12.99
N ARG A 176 -12.82 3.79 -13.65
CA ARG A 176 -12.53 2.35 -13.51
C ARG A 176 -12.19 1.97 -12.06
N ILE A 177 -11.34 2.74 -11.40
CA ILE A 177 -10.97 2.48 -9.99
C ILE A 177 -12.19 2.62 -9.07
N VAL A 178 -13.04 3.62 -9.32
CA VAL A 178 -14.31 3.80 -8.60
C VAL A 178 -15.22 2.59 -8.78
N ASP A 179 -15.39 2.10 -10.01
CA ASP A 179 -16.21 0.92 -10.30
C ASP A 179 -15.64 -0.35 -9.66
N ASP A 180 -14.32 -0.50 -9.64
CA ASP A 180 -13.63 -1.61 -8.97
C ASP A 180 -13.85 -1.58 -7.45
N ILE A 181 -13.65 -0.43 -6.80
CA ILE A 181 -13.91 -0.26 -5.35
C ILE A 181 -15.38 -0.56 -5.06
N TYR A 182 -16.28 0.03 -5.83
CA TYR A 182 -17.70 -0.17 -5.64
C TYR A 182 -18.08 -1.64 -5.74
N SER A 183 -17.59 -2.34 -6.76
CA SER A 183 -17.85 -3.77 -6.97
C SER A 183 -17.30 -4.62 -5.82
N GLN A 184 -16.10 -4.29 -5.31
CA GLN A 184 -15.50 -4.99 -4.17
C GLN A 184 -16.27 -4.77 -2.86
N VAL A 185 -16.65 -3.53 -2.55
CA VAL A 185 -17.42 -3.23 -1.32
C VAL A 185 -18.80 -3.87 -1.42
N ARG A 186 -19.45 -3.83 -2.59
CA ARG A 186 -20.76 -4.45 -2.81
C ARG A 186 -20.70 -5.95 -2.64
N LEU A 187 -19.70 -6.60 -3.23
CA LEU A 187 -19.46 -8.03 -3.04
C LEU A 187 -19.20 -8.36 -1.56
N THR A 188 -18.50 -7.50 -0.84
CA THR A 188 -18.18 -7.73 0.56
C THR A 188 -19.41 -7.63 1.49
N VAL A 189 -20.30 -6.68 1.22
CA VAL A 189 -21.50 -6.42 2.03
C VAL A 189 -22.66 -7.31 1.62
N THR A 190 -23.00 -7.30 0.33
CA THR A 190 -24.20 -7.97 -0.20
C THR A 190 -23.92 -9.36 -0.77
N GLY A 191 -22.65 -9.71 -1.00
CA GLY A 191 -22.19 -10.91 -1.72
C GLY A 191 -22.82 -11.17 -3.08
N SER A 192 -23.59 -10.22 -3.57
CA SER A 192 -24.12 -10.19 -4.91
C SER A 192 -23.07 -9.56 -5.81
N ASN A 193 -22.46 -10.36 -6.68
CA ASN A 193 -21.69 -9.82 -7.77
C ASN A 193 -22.67 -9.25 -8.81
N PRO A 194 -22.60 -7.95 -9.17
CA PRO A 194 -23.51 -7.36 -10.16
C PRO A 194 -23.41 -8.02 -11.55
N ASN A 195 -22.34 -8.77 -11.83
CA ASN A 195 -22.13 -9.45 -13.10
C ASN A 195 -22.54 -10.93 -13.09
N THR A 196 -22.97 -11.48 -11.95
CA THR A 196 -23.43 -12.88 -11.89
C THR A 196 -24.90 -12.96 -12.27
N ILE A 197 -25.16 -13.35 -13.51
CA ILE A 197 -26.50 -13.75 -13.96
C ILE A 197 -26.89 -14.99 -13.17
N ALA A 198 -27.91 -14.86 -12.33
CA ALA A 198 -28.70 -15.90 -11.66
C ALA A 198 -28.17 -17.33 -11.87
N GLY A 199 -27.25 -17.77 -11.01
CA GLY A 199 -26.60 -19.07 -11.16
C GLY A 199 -25.72 -19.46 -9.98
N GLY A 200 -26.35 -19.89 -8.88
CA GLY A 200 -25.81 -20.92 -7.99
C GLY A 200 -24.51 -20.64 -7.23
N VAL A 201 -24.33 -19.45 -6.66
CA VAL A 201 -23.41 -19.29 -5.51
C VAL A 201 -24.28 -19.39 -4.27
N ASP A 202 -23.91 -20.23 -3.29
CA ASP A 202 -24.61 -20.45 -2.01
C ASP A 202 -25.14 -19.13 -1.41
N ASP A 203 -26.38 -18.81 -1.74
CA ASP A 203 -27.07 -17.56 -1.39
C ASP A 203 -27.73 -17.65 -0.01
N ASP A 204 -27.47 -18.74 0.72
CA ASP A 204 -28.00 -19.02 2.06
C ASP A 204 -27.06 -18.52 3.18
N ALA A 205 -25.90 -17.96 2.85
CA ALA A 205 -25.10 -17.27 3.85
C ALA A 205 -25.85 -16.00 4.28
N CYS A 206 -26.50 -16.08 5.45
CA CYS A 206 -27.11 -14.92 6.09
C CYS A 206 -26.11 -13.76 6.07
N ILE A 207 -26.56 -12.58 5.70
CA ILE A 207 -25.77 -11.34 5.62
C ILE A 207 -24.90 -11.15 6.88
N ASP A 208 -25.43 -11.50 8.05
CA ASP A 208 -24.71 -11.48 9.33
C ASP A 208 -23.42 -12.29 9.27
N GLN A 209 -23.41 -13.43 8.59
CA GLN A 209 -22.27 -14.31 8.46
C GLN A 209 -21.09 -13.63 7.75
N ARG A 210 -21.33 -12.81 6.73
CA ARG A 210 -20.26 -12.16 5.96
C ARG A 210 -19.58 -11.05 6.75
N VAL A 211 -20.37 -10.25 7.46
CA VAL A 211 -19.85 -9.24 8.38
C VAL A 211 -19.08 -9.92 9.52
N MET A 212 -19.60 -11.02 10.05
CA MET A 212 -18.92 -11.82 11.06
C MET A 212 -17.62 -12.46 10.54
N ASP A 213 -17.55 -12.86 9.27
CA ASP A 213 -16.34 -13.37 8.65
C ASP A 213 -15.29 -12.27 8.46
N LEU A 214 -15.69 -11.04 8.14
CA LEU A 214 -14.80 -9.87 8.12
C LEU A 214 -14.24 -9.59 9.50
N ILE A 215 -15.10 -9.58 10.53
CA ILE A 215 -14.71 -9.41 11.93
C ILE A 215 -13.71 -10.49 12.32
N ARG A 216 -13.99 -11.77 12.01
CA ARG A 216 -13.09 -12.88 12.29
C ARG A 216 -11.74 -12.72 11.59
N ARG A 217 -11.72 -12.32 10.32
CA ARG A 217 -10.47 -12.05 9.59
C ARG A 217 -9.68 -10.88 10.19
N ALA A 218 -10.36 -9.84 10.67
CA ALA A 218 -9.74 -8.70 11.34
C ALA A 218 -9.18 -9.04 12.72
N SER A 219 -9.78 -10.01 13.42
CA SER A 219 -9.39 -10.40 14.78
C SER A 219 -8.47 -11.62 14.87
N THR A 220 -8.26 -12.35 13.77
CA THR A 220 -7.46 -13.59 13.80
C THR A 220 -6.01 -13.30 14.15
N HIS A 221 -5.50 -13.99 15.18
CA HIS A 221 -4.12 -13.84 15.66
C HIS A 221 -3.09 -14.01 14.54
N ALA A 222 -3.27 -15.00 13.65
CA ALA A 222 -2.39 -15.23 12.52
C ALA A 222 -2.30 -14.03 11.55
N ASN A 223 -3.40 -13.31 11.34
CA ASN A 223 -3.42 -12.13 10.47
C ASN A 223 -2.84 -10.88 11.18
N LEU A 224 -3.10 -10.76 12.49
CA LEU A 224 -2.59 -9.68 13.32
C LEU A 224 -1.07 -9.77 13.53
N MET A 225 -0.52 -10.97 13.70
CA MET A 225 0.93 -11.19 13.86
C MET A 225 1.74 -10.91 12.58
N GLN A 226 1.08 -10.93 11.42
CA GLN A 226 1.71 -10.56 10.14
C GLN A 226 1.77 -9.04 9.94
N GLN A 227 1.12 -8.24 10.80
CA GLN A 227 1.18 -6.79 10.72
C GLN A 227 2.54 -6.26 11.20
N PRO A 228 3.04 -5.16 10.62
CA PRO A 228 4.31 -4.60 11.05
C PRO A 228 4.22 -4.08 12.50
N PRO A 229 5.31 -4.10 13.30
CA PRO A 229 5.27 -3.68 14.70
C PRO A 229 4.72 -2.27 14.93
N LYS A 230 4.91 -1.35 13.98
CA LYS A 230 4.35 0.03 13.99
C LYS A 230 2.82 0.06 14.00
N TRP A 231 2.16 -1.03 13.62
CA TRP A 231 0.71 -1.18 13.64
C TRP A 231 0.18 -1.53 15.04
N HIS A 232 1.06 -1.95 15.95
CA HIS A 232 0.76 -2.35 17.32
C HIS A 232 -0.38 -3.38 17.41
N PRO A 233 -0.25 -4.58 16.81
CA PRO A 233 -1.32 -5.57 16.77
C PRO A 233 -1.70 -6.14 18.14
N TRP A 234 -0.85 -5.98 19.15
CA TRP A 234 -1.09 -6.39 20.54
C TRP A 234 -1.91 -5.39 21.35
N LEU A 235 -2.04 -4.15 20.87
CA LEU A 235 -2.92 -3.14 21.45
C LEU A 235 -4.32 -3.31 20.88
#